data_AF-A0A924YLT2-F1
#
_entry.id   AF-A0A924YLT2-F1
#
_cell.length_a   1.000
_cell.length_b   1.000
_cell.length_c   1.000
_cell.angle_alpha   90.00
_cell.angle_beta   90.00
_cell.angle_gamma   90.00
#
_symmetry.space_group_name_H-M   'P 1'
#
loop_
_entity.id
_entity.type
_entity.pdbx_description
1 polymer ?
#
loop_
_entity_poly.entity_id
_entity_poly.type
_entity_poly.pdbx_seq_one_letter_code
_entity_poly.pdbx_strand_id
1 'polypeptide(L)'
;MRFIVISTTVISLAMSIARAEERPLLKAGYLPFSAKIGIATKMRDAGLNAVWPKITSFSPSEDDDRVMPRLDTWCETCATHELELWPVINFAGGANELDFFPTFRREVTLAGITQPHTPCPVDEAYWRKVVFSRCVRLAELSRTRPS
;
A
#
# COMPACT_ATOMS: atom_id res chain seq x y z
N MET A 1 -0.35 -5.03 12.94
CA MET A 1 -0.78 -4.50 11.62
C MET A 1 -0.53 -5.54 10.51
N ARG A 2 -1.38 -5.63 9.48
CA ARG A 2 -1.14 -6.50 8.32
C ARG A 2 -0.91 -5.65 7.07
N PHE A 3 0.04 -6.02 6.22
CA PHE A 3 0.23 -5.36 4.91
C PHE A 3 -0.34 -6.25 3.81
N ILE A 4 -1.16 -5.68 2.92
CA ILE A 4 -1.36 -6.26 1.60
C ILE A 4 -0.61 -5.37 0.64
N VAL A 5 0.24 -6.01 -0.11
CA VAL A 5 0.89 -5.41 -1.26
C VAL A 5 -0.13 -5.39 -2.39
N ILE A 6 -0.83 -4.26 -2.54
CA ILE A 6 -1.88 -4.08 -3.55
C ILE A 6 -1.37 -3.16 -4.65
N SER A 7 -1.07 -3.72 -5.82
CA SER A 7 -1.17 -2.96 -7.07
C SER A 7 -2.66 -2.78 -7.40
N THR A 8 -3.07 -1.63 -7.96
CA THR A 8 -4.47 -1.38 -8.37
C THR A 8 -5.02 -2.48 -9.29
N THR A 9 -4.17 -3.21 -10.00
CA THR A 9 -4.53 -4.35 -10.85
C THR A 9 -4.82 -5.64 -10.05
N VAL A 10 -4.35 -5.75 -8.80
CA VAL A 10 -4.42 -6.98 -7.97
C VAL A 10 -5.65 -6.99 -7.03
N ILE A 11 -6.37 -5.87 -6.90
CA ILE A 11 -7.58 -5.75 -6.05
C ILE A 11 -8.63 -6.79 -6.44
N SER A 12 -8.77 -7.12 -7.73
CA SER A 12 -9.74 -8.10 -8.21
C SER A 12 -9.38 -9.54 -7.86
N LEU A 13 -8.10 -9.87 -7.67
CA LEU A 13 -7.65 -11.25 -7.43
C LEU A 13 -7.67 -11.63 -5.95
N ALA A 14 -7.35 -10.70 -5.04
CA ALA A 14 -7.37 -10.94 -3.60
C ALA A 14 -8.78 -11.27 -3.06
N MET A 15 -9.83 -10.79 -3.73
CA MET A 15 -11.23 -11.10 -3.38
C MET A 15 -11.63 -12.56 -3.67
N SER A 16 -10.87 -13.30 -4.48
CA SER A 16 -11.21 -14.68 -4.85
C SER A 16 -10.69 -15.75 -3.89
N ILE A 17 -9.68 -15.44 -3.07
CA ILE A 17 -8.97 -16.44 -2.24
C ILE A 17 -9.56 -16.52 -0.81
N ALA A 18 -10.33 -15.52 -0.37
CA ALA A 18 -10.93 -15.47 0.96
C ALA A 18 -12.12 -16.43 1.21
N ARG A 19 -12.33 -17.46 0.37
CA ARG A 19 -13.42 -18.44 0.53
C ARG A 19 -13.06 -19.67 1.37
N ALA A 20 -11.86 -19.74 1.96
CA ALA A 20 -11.37 -20.95 2.64
C ALA A 20 -11.39 -20.90 4.18
N GLU A 21 -11.62 -19.74 4.82
CA GLU A 21 -11.71 -19.62 6.28
C GLU A 21 -12.83 -18.62 6.62
N GLU A 22 -13.54 -18.82 7.75
CA GLU A 22 -14.59 -17.96 8.31
C GLU A 22 -14.06 -16.57 8.74
N ARG A 23 -13.27 -15.92 7.90
CA ARG A 23 -12.79 -14.57 8.16
C ARG A 23 -13.86 -13.58 7.71
N PRO A 24 -14.20 -12.57 8.53
CA PRO A 24 -15.13 -11.53 8.13
C PRO A 24 -14.62 -10.85 6.85
N LEU A 25 -15.52 -10.60 5.90
CA LEU A 25 -15.21 -9.86 4.69
C LEU A 25 -14.60 -8.50 5.05
N LEU A 26 -13.44 -8.17 4.48
CA LEU A 26 -12.84 -6.85 4.65
C LEU A 26 -13.68 -5.80 3.93
N LYS A 27 -14.25 -4.87 4.70
CA LYS A 27 -14.96 -3.69 4.24
C LYS A 27 -14.08 -2.49 4.56
N ALA A 28 -13.38 -2.01 3.55
CA ALA A 28 -12.35 -0.99 3.71
C ALA A 28 -12.66 0.29 2.93
N GLY A 29 -12.22 1.42 3.47
CA GLY A 29 -12.14 2.67 2.74
C GLY A 29 -10.75 2.86 2.12
N TYR A 30 -10.70 3.05 0.79
CA TYR A 30 -9.48 3.47 0.10
C TYR A 30 -9.31 4.98 0.25
N LEU A 31 -8.23 5.40 0.90
CA LEU A 31 -8.02 6.79 1.28
C LEU A 31 -6.67 7.30 0.79
N PRO A 32 -6.54 8.60 0.48
CA PRO A 32 -5.22 9.21 0.39
C PRO A 32 -4.54 9.11 1.76
N PHE A 33 -3.23 8.85 1.79
CA PHE A 33 -2.48 8.78 3.07
C PHE A 33 -2.62 10.06 3.91
N SER A 34 -2.84 11.21 3.25
CA SER A 34 -3.11 12.52 3.85
C SER A 34 -4.53 12.72 4.41
N ALA A 35 -5.43 11.75 4.31
CA ALA A 35 -6.78 11.85 4.84
C ALA A 35 -6.78 12.21 6.34
N LYS A 36 -7.74 13.04 6.78
CA LYS A 36 -7.86 13.41 8.20
C LYS A 36 -8.07 12.15 9.04
N ILE A 37 -7.27 11.99 10.08
CA ILE A 37 -7.26 10.79 10.95
C ILE A 37 -8.63 10.52 11.57
N GLY A 38 -9.39 11.56 11.93
CA GLY A 38 -10.77 11.44 12.44
C GLY A 38 -11.81 10.84 11.46
N ILE A 39 -11.41 10.49 10.23
CA ILE A 39 -12.27 9.71 9.32
C ILE A 39 -12.51 8.29 9.85
N ALA A 40 -11.61 7.74 10.67
CA ALA A 40 -11.71 6.39 11.21
C ALA A 40 -13.01 6.15 11.99
N THR A 41 -13.44 7.12 12.80
CA THR A 41 -14.71 7.04 13.53
C THR A 41 -15.89 6.90 12.57
N LYS A 42 -15.95 7.75 11.53
CA LYS A 42 -17.02 7.70 10.52
C LYS A 42 -17.01 6.37 9.75
N MET A 43 -15.83 5.82 9.48
CA MET A 43 -15.69 4.52 8.83
C MET A 43 -16.26 3.41 9.71
N ARG A 44 -15.96 3.42 11.00
CA ARG A 44 -16.51 2.47 11.97
C ARG A 44 -18.01 2.58 12.08
N ASP A 45 -18.55 3.79 12.20
CA ASP A 45 -20.00 4.06 12.25
C ASP A 45 -20.72 3.59 10.99
N ALA A 46 -20.05 3.63 9.82
CA ALA A 46 -20.55 3.11 8.55
C ALA A 46 -20.43 1.59 8.40
N GLY A 47 -19.94 0.87 9.42
CA GLY A 47 -19.79 -0.59 9.41
C GLY A 47 -18.57 -1.10 8.64
N LEU A 48 -17.56 -0.26 8.42
CA LEU A 48 -16.27 -0.69 7.89
C LEU A 48 -15.43 -1.32 9.01
N ASN A 49 -14.54 -2.23 8.63
CA ASN A 49 -13.64 -2.94 9.55
C ASN A 49 -12.17 -2.80 9.16
N ALA A 50 -11.85 -2.02 8.13
CA ALA A 50 -10.48 -1.81 7.67
C ALA A 50 -10.25 -0.43 7.05
N VAL A 51 -9.00 0.03 7.04
CA VAL A 51 -8.56 1.28 6.42
C VAL A 51 -7.41 1.00 5.45
N TRP A 52 -7.52 1.51 4.23
CA TRP A 52 -6.52 1.33 3.16
C TRP A 52 -5.90 2.66 2.75
N PRO A 53 -4.94 3.20 3.53
CA PRO A 53 -4.32 4.47 3.19
C PRO A 53 -3.25 4.26 2.09
N LYS A 54 -3.36 5.02 1.00
CA LYS A 54 -2.49 4.96 -0.17
C LYS A 54 -1.20 5.75 0.05
N ILE A 55 -0.10 5.06 0.28
CA ILE A 55 1.25 5.61 0.33
C ILE A 55 1.79 5.76 -1.09
N THR A 56 1.91 7.01 -1.56
CA THR A 56 2.32 7.34 -2.93
C THR A 56 3.83 7.35 -3.13
N SER A 57 4.58 7.63 -2.07
CA SER A 57 6.04 7.65 -2.06
C SER A 57 6.49 7.06 -0.74
N PHE A 58 7.13 5.89 -0.78
CA PHE A 58 7.70 5.25 0.39
C PHE A 58 9.19 5.04 0.14
N SER A 59 10.03 5.80 0.82
CA SER A 59 11.47 5.54 0.79
C SER A 59 11.79 4.37 1.72
N PRO A 60 12.62 3.40 1.28
CA PRO A 60 13.13 2.35 2.16
C PRO A 60 14.20 2.83 3.16
N SER A 61 14.64 4.10 3.07
CA SER A 61 15.51 4.70 4.10
C SER A 61 14.80 4.71 5.45
N GLU A 62 15.54 4.41 6.53
CA GLU A 62 14.97 4.08 7.84
C GLU A 62 14.11 5.20 8.46
N ASP A 63 14.31 6.45 8.02
CA ASP A 63 13.64 7.65 8.51
C ASP A 63 13.01 8.47 7.37
N ASP A 64 11.98 7.94 6.69
CA ASP A 64 11.07 8.86 5.99
C ASP A 64 10.25 9.62 7.04
N ASP A 65 10.81 10.74 7.52
CA ASP A 65 10.26 11.63 8.56
C ASP A 65 8.81 12.08 8.27
N ARG A 66 8.34 11.91 7.03
CA ARG A 66 6.96 12.25 6.63
C ARG A 66 6.02 11.06 6.70
N VAL A 67 6.50 9.86 6.38
CA VAL A 67 5.65 8.66 6.29
C VAL A 67 5.56 7.96 7.64
N MET A 68 6.69 7.81 8.35
CA MET A 68 6.76 6.99 9.56
C MET A 68 5.89 7.53 10.71
N PRO A 69 5.98 8.82 11.12
CA PRO A 69 5.13 9.33 12.20
C PRO A 69 3.63 9.24 11.88
N ARG A 70 3.29 9.42 10.59
CA ARG A 70 1.92 9.37 10.14
C ARG A 70 1.38 7.95 10.06
N LEU A 71 2.22 6.98 9.71
CA LEU A 71 1.87 5.56 9.77
C LEU A 71 1.62 5.15 11.23
N ASP A 72 2.44 5.62 12.17
CA ASP A 72 2.25 5.39 13.61
C ASP A 72 0.90 5.94 14.09
N THR A 73 0.57 7.18 13.68
CA THR A 73 -0.74 7.77 13.98
C THR A 73 -1.89 6.94 13.42
N TRP A 74 -1.75 6.41 12.20
CA TRP A 74 -2.74 5.50 11.61
C TRP A 74 -2.86 4.19 12.40
N CYS A 75 -1.75 3.62 12.87
CA CYS A 75 -1.76 2.40 13.70
C CYS A 75 -2.56 2.64 14.98
N GLU A 76 -2.24 3.70 15.73
CA GLU A 76 -2.90 4.03 17.00
C GLU A 76 -4.40 4.30 16.82
N THR A 77 -4.74 5.03 15.76
CA THR A 77 -6.14 5.37 15.44
C THR A 77 -6.94 4.13 15.05
N CYS A 78 -6.36 3.26 14.21
CA CYS A 78 -7.02 2.03 13.79
C CYS A 78 -7.24 1.09 14.99
N ALA A 79 -6.24 0.96 15.87
CA ALA A 79 -6.36 0.20 17.11
C ALA A 79 -7.47 0.75 18.03
N THR A 80 -7.54 2.08 18.18
CA THR A 80 -8.57 2.76 19.01
C THR A 80 -9.99 2.53 18.47
N HIS A 81 -10.16 2.41 17.15
CA HIS A 81 -11.46 2.24 16.51
C HIS A 81 -11.75 0.81 16.05
N GLU A 82 -10.93 -0.17 16.47
CA GLU A 82 -11.05 -1.58 16.10
C GLU A 82 -11.13 -1.79 14.57
N LEU A 83 -10.29 -1.06 13.82
CA LEU A 83 -10.15 -1.18 12.37
C LEU A 83 -8.83 -1.87 12.03
N GLU A 84 -8.84 -2.75 11.03
CA GLU A 84 -7.60 -3.29 10.48
C GLU A 84 -6.92 -2.26 9.57
N LEU A 85 -5.68 -1.90 9.88
CA LEU A 85 -4.87 -1.06 8.99
C LEU A 85 -4.18 -1.92 7.93
N TRP A 86 -4.42 -1.60 6.65
CA TRP A 86 -3.74 -2.21 5.50
C TRP A 86 -3.19 -1.14 4.56
N PRO A 87 -1.95 -0.67 4.76
CA PRO A 87 -1.35 0.35 3.92
C PRO A 87 -1.17 -0.14 2.48
N VAL A 88 -1.54 0.70 1.51
CA VAL A 88 -1.41 0.40 0.08
C VAL A 88 -0.23 1.15 -0.50
N ILE A 89 0.71 0.44 -1.10
CA ILE A 89 1.87 1.04 -1.77
C ILE A 89 1.69 1.01 -3.28
N ASN A 90 1.94 2.14 -3.92
CA ASN A 90 2.01 2.19 -5.38
C ASN A 90 3.40 1.73 -5.87
N PHE A 91 3.41 0.79 -6.82
CA PHE A 91 4.63 0.29 -7.45
C PHE A 91 5.01 1.02 -8.71
N ALA A 92 4.03 1.62 -9.39
CA ALA A 92 4.29 2.67 -10.35
C ALA A 92 4.75 3.86 -9.50
N GLY A 93 6.06 4.00 -9.38
CA GLY A 93 6.66 5.09 -8.64
C GLY A 93 5.97 6.40 -9.01
N GLY A 94 5.65 7.22 -8.01
CA GLY A 94 5.23 8.60 -8.26
C GLY A 94 6.30 9.33 -9.08
N ALA A 95 6.00 10.58 -9.46
CA ALA A 95 6.91 11.40 -10.27
C ALA A 95 8.37 11.36 -9.77
N ASN A 96 8.55 11.33 -8.44
CA ASN A 96 9.86 11.33 -7.79
C ASN A 96 10.64 10.03 -7.99
N GLU A 97 10.02 8.86 -8.08
CA GLU A 97 10.74 7.59 -8.30
C GLU A 97 11.35 7.49 -9.70
N LEU A 98 10.77 8.17 -10.69
CA LEU A 98 11.32 8.26 -12.04
C LEU A 98 12.64 9.04 -12.06
N ASP A 99 12.85 9.93 -11.08
CA ASP A 99 14.09 10.70 -10.96
C ASP A 99 15.24 9.83 -10.40
N PHE A 100 14.92 8.87 -9.52
CA PHE A 100 15.92 7.97 -8.92
C PHE A 100 16.24 6.74 -9.78
N PHE A 101 15.32 6.34 -10.66
CA PHE A 101 15.52 5.25 -11.60
C PHE A 101 14.99 5.64 -12.99
N PRO A 102 15.71 6.52 -13.72
CA PRO A 102 15.21 7.11 -14.97
C PRO A 102 15.03 6.11 -16.10
N THR A 103 15.80 5.02 -16.07
CA THR A 103 15.80 3.98 -17.10
C THR A 103 15.31 2.66 -16.52
N PHE A 104 14.04 2.36 -16.75
CA PHE A 104 13.49 1.01 -16.63
C PHE A 104 12.63 0.68 -17.84
N ARG A 105 12.42 -0.60 -18.06
CA ARG A 105 11.54 -1.10 -19.12
C ARG A 105 10.11 -0.75 -18.74
N ARG A 106 9.41 -0.03 -19.60
CA ARG A 106 8.00 0.35 -19.39
C ARG A 106 7.08 -0.84 -19.65
N GLU A 107 5.93 -0.85 -18.98
CA GLU A 107 4.85 -1.77 -19.33
C GLU A 107 4.33 -1.44 -20.74
N VAL A 108 4.08 -2.48 -21.53
CA VAL A 108 3.39 -2.40 -22.81
C VAL A 108 2.12 -3.25 -22.70
N THR A 109 0.97 -2.62 -22.93
CA THR A 109 -0.33 -3.29 -22.88
C THR A 109 -0.51 -4.27 -24.05
N LEU A 110 -1.54 -5.12 -23.98
CA LEU A 110 -1.91 -6.02 -25.09
C LEU A 110 -2.19 -5.27 -26.41
N ALA A 111 -2.62 -4.01 -26.33
CA ALA A 111 -2.86 -3.15 -27.49
C ALA A 111 -1.57 -2.50 -28.04
N GLY A 112 -0.39 -2.84 -27.52
CA GLY A 112 0.89 -2.22 -27.89
C GLY A 112 1.10 -0.82 -27.31
N ILE A 113 0.23 -0.35 -26.42
CA ILE A 113 0.35 0.97 -25.79
C ILE A 113 1.36 0.91 -24.65
N THR A 114 2.40 1.74 -24.71
CA THR A 114 3.39 1.92 -23.65
C THR A 114 2.83 2.79 -22.52
N GLN A 115 2.92 2.31 -21.28
CA GLN A 115 2.55 3.07 -20.09
C GLN A 115 3.77 3.87 -19.59
N PRO A 116 3.78 5.20 -19.72
CA PRO A 116 4.99 6.01 -19.53
C PRO A 116 5.46 6.09 -18.07
N HIS A 117 4.65 5.67 -17.10
CA HIS A 117 4.97 5.72 -15.68
C HIS A 117 4.89 4.36 -14.99
N THR A 118 4.53 3.30 -15.73
CA THR A 118 4.35 1.96 -15.16
C THR A 118 5.55 1.08 -15.51
N PRO A 119 6.24 0.49 -14.51
CA PRO A 119 7.32 -0.44 -14.76
C PRO A 119 6.80 -1.74 -15.36
N CYS A 120 7.61 -2.34 -16.25
CA CYS A 120 7.33 -3.66 -16.78
C CYS A 120 7.31 -4.67 -15.61
N PRO A 121 6.28 -5.53 -15.51
CA PRO A 121 6.14 -6.49 -14.41
C PRO A 121 7.26 -7.53 -14.35
N VAL A 122 8.02 -7.70 -15.44
CA VAL A 122 9.17 -8.62 -15.53
C VAL A 122 10.52 -7.90 -15.59
N ASP A 123 10.58 -6.61 -15.25
CA ASP A 123 11.85 -5.87 -15.10
C ASP A 123 12.45 -6.10 -13.71
N GLU A 124 13.13 -7.24 -13.55
CA GLU A 124 13.73 -7.64 -12.27
C GLU A 124 14.60 -6.55 -11.64
N ALA A 125 15.34 -5.78 -12.44
CA ALA A 125 16.21 -4.72 -11.93
C ALA A 125 15.40 -3.62 -11.21
N TYR A 126 14.26 -3.22 -11.78
CA TYR A 126 13.36 -2.26 -11.15
C TYR A 126 12.77 -2.84 -9.85
N TRP A 127 12.19 -4.04 -9.92
CA TRP A 127 11.53 -4.66 -8.76
C TRP A 127 12.50 -4.88 -7.61
N ARG A 128 13.72 -5.31 -7.90
CA ARG A 128 14.74 -5.56 -6.88
C ARG A 128 15.27 -4.28 -6.24
N LYS A 129 15.45 -3.20 -7.02
CA LYS A 129 16.01 -1.94 -6.51
C LYS A 129 14.97 -1.06 -5.83
N VAL A 130 13.76 -0.99 -6.39
CA VAL A 130 12.74 -0.01 -5.97
C VAL A 130 11.70 -0.65 -5.04
N VAL A 131 11.23 -1.86 -5.38
CA VAL A 131 10.06 -2.45 -4.70
C VAL A 131 10.46 -3.37 -3.55
N PHE A 132 11.50 -4.19 -3.72
CA PHE A 132 11.86 -5.23 -2.76
C PHE A 132 12.18 -4.66 -1.37
N SER A 133 13.05 -3.65 -1.30
CA SER A 133 13.43 -3.00 -0.03
C SER A 133 12.23 -2.40 0.71
N ARG A 134 11.27 -1.83 -0.03
CA ARG A 134 10.00 -1.32 0.53
C ARG A 134 9.18 -2.44 1.15
N CYS A 135 9.01 -3.54 0.43
CA CYS A 135 8.26 -4.70 0.92
C CYS A 135 8.91 -5.31 2.17
N VAL A 136 10.25 -5.43 2.20
CA VAL A 136 10.99 -5.89 3.38
C VAL A 136 10.72 -4.97 4.57
N ARG A 137 10.89 -3.65 4.38
CA ARG A 137 10.65 -2.68 5.45
C ARG A 137 9.22 -2.76 5.97
N LEU A 138 8.21 -2.77 5.11
CA LEU A 138 6.82 -2.94 5.56
C LEU A 138 6.62 -4.23 6.36
N ALA A 139 7.19 -5.34 5.90
CA ALA A 139 7.10 -6.61 6.62
C ALA A 139 7.71 -6.51 8.04
N GLU A 140 8.83 -5.80 8.20
CA GLU A 140 9.40 -5.50 9.52
C GLU A 140 8.44 -4.64 10.36
N LEU A 141 7.88 -3.57 9.79
CA LEU A 141 6.94 -2.69 10.49
C LEU A 141 5.69 -3.45 10.96
N SER A 142 5.25 -4.48 10.24
CA SER A 142 4.07 -5.28 10.67
C SER A 142 4.33 -6.12 11.89
N ARG A 143 5.59 -6.50 12.12
CA ARG A 143 6.00 -7.29 13.27
C ARG A 143 6.15 -6.43 14.52
N THR A 144 6.57 -5.18 14.35
CA THR A 144 6.89 -4.27 15.47
C THR A 144 5.73 -3.39 15.91
N ARG A 145 4.65 -3.30 15.12
CA ARG A 145 3.49 -2.46 15.43
C ARG A 145 2.24 -3.29 15.71
N PRO A 146 1.48 -2.94 16.77
CA PRO A 146 0.24 -3.63 17.10
C PRO A 146 -0.75 -3.59 15.92
N SER A 147 -1.58 -4.62 15.82
CA SER A 147 -2.76 -4.64 14.93
C SER A 147 -3.94 -4.01 15.61
#